data_AF-A0A939WUX7-F1
#
_entry.id   AF-A0A939WUX7-F1
#
_cell.length_a   1.000
_cell.length_b   1.000
_cell.length_c   1.000
_cell.angle_alpha   90.00
_cell.angle_beta   90.00
_cell.angle_gamma   90.00
#
_symmetry.space_group_name_H-M   'P 1'
#
loop_
_entity.id
_entity.type
_entity.pdbx_description
1 polymer ?
#
loop_
_entity_poly.entity_id
_entity_poly.type
_entity_poly.pdbx_seq_one_letter_code
_entity_poly.pdbx_strand_id
1 'polypeptide(L)'
;MKKYLREIEVSGLILTAIGIVCALIWNTSFGAWACGFGLLLLLVVFLYKAFHWKEYERDNKQYIFIILIAILILFIQILIKR
;
A
#
# COMPACT_ATOMS: atom_id res chain seq x y z
N MET A 1 -4.62 -1.44 -19.52
CA MET A 1 -4.94 -1.56 -18.07
C MET A 1 -3.86 -1.03 -17.12
N LYS A 2 -2.56 -1.14 -17.44
CA LYS A 2 -1.46 -0.66 -16.57
C LYS A 2 -1.61 0.76 -16.03
N LYS A 3 -2.04 1.71 -16.89
CA LYS A 3 -2.24 3.12 -16.51
C LYS A 3 -3.38 3.29 -15.49
N TYR A 4 -4.54 2.69 -15.76
CA TYR A 4 -5.70 2.68 -14.86
C TYR A 4 -5.40 1.99 -13.53
N LEU A 5 -4.62 0.89 -13.55
CA LEU A 5 -4.26 0.19 -12.32
C LEU A 5 -3.39 1.07 -11.39
N ARG A 6 -2.46 1.84 -11.99
CA ARG A 6 -1.61 2.80 -11.28
C ARG A 6 -2.41 3.99 -10.77
N GLU A 7 -3.38 4.46 -11.53
CA GLU A 7 -4.31 5.53 -11.10
C GLU A 7 -5.16 5.05 -9.91
N ILE A 8 -5.72 3.84 -9.96
CA ILE A 8 -6.48 3.25 -8.84
C ILE A 8 -5.59 3.04 -7.60
N GLU A 9 -4.34 2.62 -7.77
CA GLU A 9 -3.38 2.47 -6.68
C GLU A 9 -3.06 3.81 -6.00
N VAL A 10 -2.83 4.86 -6.80
CA VAL A 10 -2.57 6.22 -6.31
C VAL A 10 -3.83 6.79 -5.65
N SER A 11 -5.00 6.63 -6.25
CA SER A 11 -6.28 7.06 -5.67
C SER A 11 -6.58 6.34 -4.35
N GLY A 12 -6.32 5.03 -4.27
CA GLY A 12 -6.46 4.22 -3.06
C GLY A 12 -5.51 4.68 -1.95
N LEU A 13 -4.25 4.96 -2.29
CA LEU A 13 -3.27 5.55 -1.35
C LEU A 13 -3.72 6.93 -0.83
N ILE A 14 -4.20 7.80 -1.71
CA ILE A 14 -4.70 9.13 -1.33
C ILE A 14 -5.93 9.01 -0.42
N LEU A 15 -6.90 8.15 -0.75
CA LEU A 15 -8.09 7.94 0.07
C LEU A 15 -7.73 7.40 1.46
N THR A 16 -6.78 6.46 1.51
CA THR A 16 -6.30 5.88 2.78
C THR A 16 -5.57 6.93 3.61
N ALA A 17 -4.70 7.75 2.99
CA ALA A 17 -4.00 8.83 3.66
C ALA A 17 -4.96 9.90 4.23
N ILE A 18 -5.97 10.31 3.45
CA ILE A 18 -7.01 11.23 3.90
C ILE A 18 -7.82 10.61 5.05
N GLY A 19 -8.19 9.33 4.94
CA GLY A 19 -8.88 8.60 6.00
C GLY A 19 -8.09 8.55 7.31
N ILE A 20 -6.78 8.31 7.24
CA ILE A 20 -5.88 8.30 8.40
C ILE A 20 -5.78 9.70 9.03
N VAL A 21 -5.59 10.74 8.21
CA VAL A 21 -5.51 12.13 8.70
C VAL A 21 -6.82 12.56 9.36
N CYS A 22 -7.96 12.26 8.74
CA CYS A 22 -9.28 12.53 9.32
C CYS A 22 -9.52 11.74 10.61
N ALA A 23 -9.10 10.47 10.69
CA ALA A 23 -9.23 9.66 11.90
C ALA A 23 -8.35 10.21 13.05
N LEU A 24 -7.13 10.65 12.76
CA LEU A 24 -6.19 11.20 13.74
C LEU A 24 -6.65 12.56 14.30
N ILE A 25 -7.20 13.43 13.45
CA ILE A 25 -7.58 14.79 13.87
C ILE A 25 -8.95 14.81 14.53
N TRP A 26 -9.92 14.06 14.00
CA TRP A 26 -11.31 14.17 14.41
C TRP A 26 -11.81 13.03 15.30
N ASN A 27 -11.05 11.94 15.46
CA ASN A 27 -11.47 10.74 16.21
C ASN A 27 -12.86 10.21 15.80
N THR A 28 -13.31 10.57 14.60
CA THR A 28 -14.64 10.26 14.09
C THR A 28 -14.59 8.93 13.37
N SER A 29 -15.58 8.09 13.62
CA SER A 29 -15.80 6.83 12.89
C SER A 29 -15.83 7.05 11.37
N PHE A 30 -16.17 8.25 10.90
CA PHE A 30 -16.18 8.63 9.48
C PHE A 30 -14.80 8.50 8.79
N GLY A 31 -13.70 8.81 9.50
CA GLY A 31 -12.35 8.62 8.98
C GLY A 31 -11.98 7.15 8.78
N ALA A 32 -12.53 6.26 9.62
CA ALA A 32 -12.33 4.82 9.50
C ALA A 32 -12.99 4.24 8.23
N TRP A 33 -14.13 4.79 7.80
CA TRP A 33 -14.80 4.36 6.56
C TRP A 33 -14.01 4.75 5.30
N ALA A 34 -13.50 5.99 5.24
CA ALA A 34 -12.65 6.44 4.13
C ALA A 34 -11.35 5.64 4.06
N CYS A 35 -10.76 5.33 5.22
CA CYS A 35 -9.58 4.49 5.33
C CYS A 35 -9.87 3.04 4.87
N GLY A 36 -11.01 2.47 5.30
CA GLY A 36 -11.45 1.14 4.91
C GLY A 36 -11.69 1.01 3.41
N PHE A 37 -12.35 1.98 2.79
CA PHE A 37 -12.54 2.01 1.33
C PHE A 37 -11.21 2.11 0.56
N GLY A 38 -10.28 2.94 1.04
CA GLY A 38 -8.95 3.07 0.45
C GLY A 38 -8.14 1.77 0.54
N LEU A 39 -8.17 1.10 1.69
CA LEU A 39 -7.53 -0.20 1.90
C LEU A 39 -8.14 -1.30 1.03
N LEU A 40 -9.46 -1.30 0.85
CA LEU A 40 -10.15 -2.30 0.03
C LEU A 40 -9.81 -2.12 -1.45
N LEU A 41 -9.74 -0.89 -1.95
CA LEU A 41 -9.26 -0.57 -3.29
C LEU A 41 -7.80 -1.03 -3.51
N LEU A 42 -6.92 -0.75 -2.54
CA LEU A 42 -5.52 -1.21 -2.57
C LEU A 42 -5.43 -2.74 -2.57
N LEU A 43 -6.28 -3.43 -1.80
CA LEU A 43 -6.33 -4.89 -1.74
C LEU A 43 -6.77 -5.51 -3.07
N VAL A 44 -7.77 -4.93 -3.74
CA VAL A 44 -8.21 -5.35 -5.08
C VAL A 44 -7.10 -5.14 -6.12
N VAL A 45 -6.39 -4.01 -6.07
CA VAL A 45 -5.23 -3.76 -6.94
C VAL A 45 -4.12 -4.77 -6.70
N PHE A 46 -3.84 -5.09 -5.44
CA PHE A 46 -2.82 -6.06 -5.06
C PHE A 46 -3.17 -7.47 -5.57
N LEU A 47 -4.40 -7.92 -5.36
CA LEU A 47 -4.92 -9.19 -5.89
C LEU A 47 -4.82 -9.23 -7.42
N TYR A 48 -5.22 -8.16 -8.11
CA TYR A 48 -5.12 -8.09 -9.56
C TYR A 48 -3.67 -8.21 -10.06
N LYS A 49 -2.72 -7.49 -9.43
CA LYS A 49 -1.28 -7.60 -9.74
C LYS A 49 -0.72 -8.99 -9.43
N ALA A 50 -1.24 -9.66 -8.40
CA ALA A 50 -0.84 -11.01 -8.03
C ALA A 50 -1.30 -12.05 -9.06
N PHE A 51 -2.56 -11.96 -9.53
CA PHE A 51 -3.10 -12.87 -10.56
C PHE A 51 -2.50 -12.65 -11.95
N HIS A 52 -2.14 -11.40 -12.32
CA HIS A 52 -1.49 -11.09 -13.60
C HIS A 52 0.04 -10.98 -13.50
N TRP A 53 0.67 -11.89 -12.74
CA TRP A 53 2.10 -11.87 -12.46
C TRP A 53 2.99 -11.77 -13.72
N LYS A 54 2.65 -12.50 -14.80
CA LYS A 54 3.42 -12.47 -16.07
C LYS A 54 3.45 -11.08 -16.72
N GLU A 55 2.42 -10.27 -16.52
CA GLU A 55 2.28 -8.97 -17.18
C GLU A 55 2.92 -7.83 -16.35
N TYR A 56 3.03 -8.06 -15.03
CA TYR A 56 3.59 -7.13 -14.04
C TYR A 56 4.93 -7.60 -13.44
N GLU A 57 5.58 -8.59 -14.05
CA GLU A 57 6.74 -9.28 -13.47
C GLU A 57 7.91 -8.34 -13.12
N ARG A 58 8.17 -7.31 -13.96
CA ARG A 58 9.21 -6.30 -13.68
C ARG A 58 8.85 -5.42 -12.48
N ASP A 59 7.61 -4.93 -12.42
CA ASP A 59 7.14 -4.07 -11.33
C ASP A 59 7.10 -4.85 -10.00
N ASN A 60 6.62 -6.10 -10.03
CA ASN A 60 6.62 -6.98 -8.85
C ASN A 60 8.04 -7.33 -8.39
N LYS A 61 8.99 -7.59 -9.31
CA LYS A 61 10.41 -7.80 -8.96
C LYS A 61 11.00 -6.59 -8.24
N GLN A 62 10.71 -5.37 -8.71
CA GLN A 62 11.13 -4.14 -8.02
C GLN A 62 10.48 -4.01 -6.64
N TYR A 63 9.18 -4.29 -6.51
CA TYR A 63 8.47 -4.26 -5.24
C TYR A 63 9.03 -5.25 -4.22
N ILE A 64 9.31 -6.49 -4.65
CA ILE A 64 9.95 -7.52 -3.82
C ILE A 64 11.33 -7.04 -3.36
N PHE A 65 12.11 -6.41 -4.25
CA PHE A 65 13.44 -5.89 -3.91
C PHE A 65 13.36 -4.77 -2.86
N ILE A 66 12.39 -3.86 -2.99
CA ILE A 66 12.13 -2.79 -2.00
C ILE A 66 11.72 -3.39 -0.65
N ILE A 67 10.82 -4.37 -0.64
CA ILE A 67 10.40 -5.07 0.58
C ILE A 67 11.58 -5.78 1.24
N LEU A 68 12.43 -6.45 0.45
CA LEU A 68 13.62 -7.14 0.93
C LEU A 68 14.59 -6.16 1.62
N ILE A 69 14.85 -5.00 1.00
CA ILE A 69 15.68 -3.94 1.59
C ILE A 69 15.05 -3.42 2.89
N ALA A 70 13.74 -3.17 2.90
CA ALA A 70 13.04 -2.66 4.09
C ALA A 70 13.13 -3.64 5.28
N ILE A 71 12.96 -4.95 5.03
CA ILE A 71 13.14 -5.99 6.05
C ILE A 71 14.59 -6.00 6.59
N LEU A 72 15.58 -5.88 5.70
CA LEU A 72 16.99 -5.84 6.07
C LEU A 72 17.31 -4.63 6.96
N ILE A 73 16.77 -3.46 6.62
CA ILE A 73 16.89 -2.24 7.44
C ILE A 73 16.23 -2.43 8.81
N LEU A 74 15.04 -3.03 8.88
CA LEU A 74 14.37 -3.32 10.15
C LEU A 74 15.19 -4.26 11.03
N PHE A 75 15.78 -5.31 10.45
CA PHE A 75 16.69 -6.20 11.17
C PHE A 75 17.92 -5.47 11.71
N ILE A 76 18.54 -4.60 10.92
CA ILE A 76 19.67 -3.77 11.35
C ILE A 76 19.23 -2.84 12.49
N GLN A 77 18.05 -2.21 12.40
CA GLN A 77 17.52 -1.37 13.48
C GLN A 77 17.30 -2.15 14.77
N ILE A 78 16.73 -3.36 14.70
CA ILE A 78 16.52 -4.22 15.87
C ILE A 78 17.87 -4.64 16.49
N LEU A 79 18.90 -4.86 15.67
CA LEU A 79 20.24 -5.18 16.13
C LEU A 79 20.97 -3.98 16.77
N ILE A 80 20.78 -2.76 16.23
CA ILE A 80 21.39 -1.52 16.75
C ILE A 80 20.71 -1.01 18.02
N LYS A 81 19.39 -1.21 18.16
CA LYS A 81 18.63 -0.80 19.35
C LYS A 81 18.82 -1.73 20.56
N ARG A 82 19.67 -2.75 20.43
CA ARG A 82 19.96 -3.72 21.48
C ARG A 82 21.24 -3.38 22.22
#